data_AF-A0A521MA36-F1
#
_entry.id   AF-A0A521MA36-F1
#
_cell.length_a   1.000
_cell.length_b   1.000
_cell.length_c   1.000
_cell.angle_alpha   90.00
_cell.angle_beta   90.00
_cell.angle_gamma   90.00
#
_symmetry.space_group_name_H-M   'P 1'
#
loop_
_entity.id
_entity.type
_entity.pdbx_description
1 polymer ?
#
loop_
_entity_poly.entity_id
_entity_poly.type
_entity_poly.pdbx_seq_one_letter_code
_entity_poly.pdbx_strand_id
1 'polypeptide(L)'
;MIRTLLFVLFSVMALAADAGAQTAAQSPYGKAERRDPLFLRFNQMADRYWVNTETMAASHKVVAVPMPRQCAFLYADSYSRGQMSESEVQQVALSNCNRRLAELGPLGENYGVNCQCKVVISDDVYVVPRDTLPDDSYGPTSIFYRDDRGNVARLNGVARYGALIGRDRSVTFSVENVRNEQVCDGTFTNEGPNNGKFSLSCFGGKFSGNGSYERKMGAPNDHIIARGQTSRGLPIVLVIGLPSQLAAGTYGGI
;
A
#
# COMPACT_ATOMS: atom_id res chain seq x y z
N MET A 1 -46.55 43.15 34.16
CA MET A 1 -45.25 42.60 34.58
C MET A 1 -44.90 41.45 33.64
N ILE A 2 -44.01 41.72 32.68
CA ILE A 2 -43.59 40.79 31.62
C ILE A 2 -42.14 40.39 31.94
N ARG A 3 -41.92 39.10 32.16
CA ARG A 3 -40.66 38.40 32.45
C ARG A 3 -41.04 36.91 32.34
N THR A 4 -40.40 36.01 31.59
CA THR A 4 -38.96 35.85 31.35
C THR A 4 -38.75 34.83 30.22
N LEU A 5 -37.84 35.17 29.30
CA LEU A 5 -36.93 34.36 28.47
C LEU A 5 -37.38 33.08 27.73
N LEU A 6 -37.20 33.17 26.40
CA LEU A 6 -36.83 32.09 25.48
C LEU A 6 -35.73 31.18 26.03
N PHE A 7 -35.94 29.86 25.93
CA PHE A 7 -34.87 28.87 25.80
C PHE A 7 -35.10 28.08 24.50
N VAL A 8 -34.49 28.54 23.41
CA VAL A 8 -34.24 27.72 22.22
C VAL A 8 -32.89 27.05 22.46
N LEU A 9 -32.92 25.80 22.90
CA LEU A 9 -31.72 24.96 22.98
C LEU A 9 -31.42 24.41 21.59
N PHE A 10 -30.40 24.99 20.96
CA PHE A 10 -29.66 24.41 19.85
C PHE A 10 -29.00 23.11 20.33
N SER A 11 -29.55 21.96 19.97
CA SER A 11 -28.82 20.69 20.02
C SER A 11 -27.85 20.64 18.84
N VAL A 12 -26.61 21.01 19.12
CA VAL A 12 -25.44 20.85 18.25
C VAL A 12 -25.28 19.36 17.93
N MET A 13 -25.45 18.99 16.66
CA MET A 13 -25.00 17.68 16.16
C MET A 13 -23.47 17.65 16.26
N ALA A 14 -22.94 16.89 17.21
CA ALA A 14 -21.54 16.53 17.25
C ALA A 14 -21.26 15.49 16.15
N LEU A 15 -20.97 15.94 14.94
CA LEU A 15 -20.19 15.19 13.95
C LEU A 15 -18.73 15.58 14.15
N ALA A 16 -18.01 14.84 15.00
CA ALA A 16 -16.57 14.98 15.15
C ALA A 16 -15.91 13.63 15.50
N ALA A 17 -15.15 13.13 14.51
CA ALA A 17 -13.94 12.32 14.64
C ALA A 17 -13.98 11.03 15.50
N ASP A 18 -14.45 9.93 14.91
CA ASP A 18 -13.96 8.59 15.28
C ASP A 18 -12.56 8.37 14.66
N ALA A 19 -11.56 8.95 15.30
CA ALA A 19 -10.16 8.53 15.22
C ALA A 19 -9.65 8.20 16.63
N GLY A 20 -10.54 7.66 17.48
CA GLY A 20 -10.17 7.13 18.78
C GLY A 20 -9.38 5.84 18.61
N ALA A 21 -8.28 5.72 19.35
CA ALA A 21 -7.54 4.47 19.52
C ALA A 21 -8.51 3.35 19.90
N GLN A 22 -8.79 2.43 18.98
CA GLN A 22 -9.53 1.21 19.30
C GLN A 22 -8.59 0.27 20.03
N THR A 23 -8.92 -0.02 21.29
CA THR A 23 -8.15 -0.95 22.12
C THR A 23 -8.32 -2.38 21.61
N ALA A 24 -7.26 -3.18 21.68
CA ALA A 24 -7.27 -4.57 21.23
C ALA A 24 -8.41 -5.38 21.88
N ALA A 25 -8.68 -5.12 23.16
CA ALA A 25 -9.69 -5.81 23.96
C ALA A 25 -11.14 -5.59 23.48
N GLN A 26 -11.39 -4.55 22.70
CA GLN A 26 -12.74 -4.17 22.25
C GLN A 26 -12.98 -4.45 20.78
N SER A 27 -11.99 -4.97 20.05
CA SER A 27 -12.11 -5.10 18.61
C SER A 27 -12.89 -6.34 18.17
N PRO A 28 -13.87 -6.20 17.26
CA PRO A 28 -14.67 -7.31 16.75
C PRO A 28 -14.01 -8.05 15.57
N TYR A 29 -12.86 -7.59 15.06
CA TYR A 29 -12.31 -8.05 13.78
C TYR A 29 -11.45 -9.33 13.86
N GLY A 30 -11.33 -9.90 15.06
CA GLY A 30 -10.64 -11.17 15.29
C GLY A 30 -9.13 -11.04 15.41
N LYS A 31 -8.48 -12.18 15.66
CA LYS A 31 -7.03 -12.25 15.87
C LYS A 31 -6.27 -12.22 14.56
N ALA A 32 -5.09 -11.63 14.61
CA ALA A 32 -4.09 -11.67 13.55
C ALA A 32 -3.37 -13.01 13.55
N GLU A 33 -3.15 -13.58 12.37
CA GLU A 33 -2.44 -14.83 12.16
C GLU A 33 -1.26 -14.61 11.22
N ARG A 34 -0.15 -15.34 11.41
CA ARG A 34 1.04 -15.22 10.58
C ARG A 34 0.79 -15.40 9.08
N ARG A 35 -0.25 -16.15 8.71
CA ARG A 35 -0.61 -16.45 7.31
C ARG A 35 -1.54 -15.40 6.69
N ASP A 36 -1.94 -14.38 7.44
CA ASP A 36 -2.84 -13.36 6.91
C ASP A 36 -2.20 -12.54 5.77
N PRO A 37 -3.00 -12.06 4.79
CA PRO A 37 -2.50 -11.36 3.60
C PRO A 37 -1.58 -10.17 3.91
N LEU A 38 -1.85 -9.46 5.00
CA LEU A 38 -1.02 -8.34 5.45
C LEU A 38 0.43 -8.76 5.74
N PHE A 39 0.64 -9.93 6.36
CA PHE A 39 1.96 -10.48 6.66
C PHE A 39 2.63 -11.10 5.42
N LEU A 40 1.85 -11.62 4.48
CA LEU A 40 2.37 -12.09 3.19
C LEU A 40 2.91 -10.93 2.36
N ARG A 41 2.23 -9.78 2.40
CA ARG A 41 2.67 -8.53 1.76
C ARG A 41 3.95 -7.99 2.39
N PHE A 42 4.02 -7.95 3.71
CA PHE A 42 5.17 -7.45 4.46
C PHE A 42 5.88 -8.60 5.18
N ASN A 43 6.58 -9.46 4.43
CA ASN A 43 7.26 -10.64 4.97
C ASN A 43 8.21 -10.32 6.14
N GLN A 44 8.98 -9.23 6.06
CA GLN A 44 9.86 -8.77 7.14
C GLN A 44 9.08 -8.40 8.40
N MET A 45 7.86 -7.86 8.25
CA MET A 45 6.96 -7.59 9.37
C MET A 45 6.55 -8.92 10.02
N ALA A 46 6.24 -9.95 9.24
CA ALA A 46 5.85 -11.25 9.76
C ALA A 46 6.94 -11.87 10.65
N ASP A 47 8.20 -11.81 10.20
CA ASP A 47 9.32 -12.34 10.98
C ASP A 47 9.56 -11.51 12.26
N ARG A 48 9.52 -10.18 12.15
CA ARG A 48 9.63 -9.30 13.32
C ARG A 48 8.48 -9.46 14.30
N TYR A 49 7.26 -9.72 13.83
CA TYR A 49 6.07 -9.78 14.68
C TYR A 49 5.88 -11.15 15.35
N TRP A 50 6.24 -12.24 14.65
CA TRP A 50 5.93 -13.61 15.10
C TRP A 50 7.15 -14.45 15.49
N VAL A 51 8.36 -14.09 15.04
CA VAL A 51 9.56 -14.92 15.25
C VAL A 51 10.55 -14.24 16.19
N ASN A 52 10.63 -12.91 16.15
CA ASN A 52 11.57 -12.18 16.99
C ASN A 52 11.21 -12.33 18.48
N THR A 53 12.17 -12.76 19.29
CA THR A 53 11.97 -13.02 20.72
C THR A 53 11.60 -11.75 21.49
N GLU A 54 12.03 -10.58 21.03
CA GLU A 54 11.79 -9.31 21.69
C GLU A 54 10.34 -8.86 21.63
N THR A 55 9.70 -9.07 20.47
CA THR A 55 8.30 -8.75 20.21
C THR A 55 7.37 -9.82 20.74
N MET A 56 7.80 -11.09 20.76
CA MET A 56 7.05 -12.18 21.40
C MET A 56 6.93 -11.99 22.92
N ALA A 57 7.94 -11.39 23.55
CA ALA A 57 7.92 -11.08 24.99
C ALA A 57 7.38 -9.66 25.30
N ALA A 58 6.85 -8.95 24.31
CA ALA A 58 6.31 -7.61 24.49
C ALA A 58 4.98 -7.66 25.24
N SER A 59 4.76 -6.69 26.13
CA SER A 59 3.47 -6.46 26.78
C SER A 59 2.47 -5.82 25.82
N HIS A 60 2.95 -4.99 24.90
CA HIS A 60 2.17 -4.39 23.83
C HIS A 60 2.92 -4.45 22.51
N LYS A 61 2.22 -4.74 21.42
CA LYS A 61 2.77 -4.72 20.06
C LYS A 61 1.73 -4.24 19.06
N VAL A 62 2.13 -3.26 18.26
CA VAL A 62 1.23 -2.52 17.36
C VAL A 62 1.81 -2.47 15.96
N VAL A 63 0.94 -2.60 14.97
CA VAL A 63 1.24 -2.37 13.55
C VAL A 63 0.37 -1.25 13.02
N ALA A 64 0.99 -0.29 12.36
CA ALA A 64 0.34 0.78 11.60
C ALA A 64 0.70 0.69 10.11
N VAL A 65 -0.29 0.92 9.25
CA VAL A 65 -0.10 1.01 7.80
C VAL A 65 -0.86 2.20 7.24
N PRO A 66 -0.42 2.80 6.12
CA PRO A 66 -1.20 3.79 5.41
C PRO A 66 -2.46 3.14 4.79
N MET A 67 -3.60 3.78 5.01
CA MET A 67 -4.91 3.36 4.53
C MET A 67 -5.50 4.42 3.59
N PRO A 68 -6.39 4.03 2.65
CA PRO A 68 -6.90 2.68 2.35
C PRO A 68 -5.84 1.77 1.69
N ARG A 69 -6.18 0.50 1.38
CA ARG A 69 -5.25 -0.54 0.87
C ARG A 69 -4.29 -0.09 -0.24
N GLN A 70 -4.73 0.84 -1.11
CA GLN A 70 -3.93 1.44 -2.18
C GLN A 70 -2.69 2.19 -1.65
N CYS A 71 -2.77 2.70 -0.42
CA CYS A 71 -1.70 3.43 0.26
C CYS A 71 -0.72 2.53 1.00
N ALA A 72 -1.00 1.25 1.17
CA ALA A 72 -0.17 0.39 1.99
C ALA A 72 1.04 -0.15 1.22
N PHE A 73 1.97 0.73 0.87
CA PHE A 73 3.28 0.34 0.35
C PHE A 73 4.31 0.21 1.47
N LEU A 74 4.08 0.74 2.67
CA LEU A 74 4.93 0.61 3.84
C LEU A 74 4.14 0.14 5.07
N TYR A 75 4.86 -0.27 6.11
CA TYR A 75 4.32 -0.46 7.46
C TYR A 75 5.23 0.20 8.49
N ALA A 76 4.72 0.47 9.67
CA ALA A 76 5.51 0.74 10.86
C ALA A 76 4.98 -0.09 12.02
N ASP A 77 5.88 -0.59 12.85
CA ASP A 77 5.56 -1.36 14.03
C ASP A 77 6.21 -0.73 15.27
N SER A 78 5.61 -0.96 16.43
CA SER A 78 6.15 -0.56 17.73
C SER A 78 5.78 -1.61 18.77
N TYR A 79 6.64 -1.79 19.77
CA TYR A 79 6.40 -2.71 20.88
C TYR A 79 6.98 -2.16 22.18
N SER A 80 6.46 -2.63 23.31
CA SER A 80 6.94 -2.30 24.65
C SER A 80 7.03 -3.55 25.53
N ARG A 81 7.94 -3.56 26.50
CA ARG A 81 8.05 -4.59 27.54
C ARG A 81 7.66 -4.02 28.91
N GLY A 82 6.52 -3.33 28.96
CA GLY A 82 5.95 -2.73 30.16
C GLY A 82 6.43 -1.30 30.48
N GLN A 83 7.22 -0.67 29.60
CA GLN A 83 7.63 0.73 29.79
C GLN A 83 6.60 1.74 29.28
N MET A 84 5.72 1.33 28.38
CA MET A 84 4.73 2.17 27.71
C MET A 84 3.37 1.48 27.74
N SER A 85 2.31 2.26 27.88
CA SER A 85 0.93 1.82 27.72
C SER A 85 0.60 1.49 26.26
N GLU A 86 -0.48 0.74 26.02
CA GLU A 86 -0.98 0.43 24.67
C GLU A 86 -1.10 1.69 23.80
N SER A 87 -1.71 2.75 24.34
CA SER A 87 -1.91 4.03 23.63
C SER A 87 -0.60 4.69 23.22
N GLU A 88 0.40 4.69 24.09
CA GLU A 88 1.72 5.26 23.79
C GLU A 88 2.44 4.47 22.69
N VAL A 89 2.36 3.13 22.72
CA VAL A 89 2.92 2.27 21.66
C VAL A 89 2.19 2.51 20.33
N GLN A 90 0.87 2.69 20.36
CA GLN A 90 0.09 3.05 19.18
C GLN A 90 0.51 4.40 18.59
N GLN A 91 0.70 5.42 19.43
CA GLN A 91 1.16 6.74 18.98
C GLN A 91 2.54 6.70 18.36
N VAL A 92 3.47 5.92 18.91
CA VAL A 92 4.80 5.73 18.31
C VAL A 92 4.71 5.05 16.94
N ALA A 93 3.92 3.98 16.82
CA ALA A 93 3.72 3.30 15.53
C ALA A 93 3.11 4.24 14.48
N LEU A 94 2.07 5.00 14.85
CA LEU A 94 1.44 6.00 13.99
C LEU A 94 2.39 7.13 13.59
N SER A 95 3.13 7.68 14.54
CA SER A 95 4.11 8.75 14.30
C SER A 95 5.19 8.30 13.32
N ASN A 96 5.76 7.10 13.54
CA ASN A 96 6.75 6.53 12.63
C ASN A 96 6.18 6.23 11.24
N CYS A 97 4.96 5.72 11.16
CA CYS A 97 4.29 5.49 9.88
C CYS A 97 4.09 6.81 9.12
N ASN A 98 3.53 7.83 9.77
CA ASN A 98 3.26 9.13 9.14
C ASN A 98 4.55 9.84 8.72
N ARG A 99 5.61 9.76 9.55
CA ARG A 99 6.93 10.29 9.20
C ARG A 99 7.49 9.61 7.94
N ARG A 100 7.50 8.28 7.89
CA ARG A 100 7.97 7.52 6.71
C ARG A 100 7.10 7.79 5.48
N LEU A 101 5.80 7.93 5.66
CA LEU A 101 4.86 8.29 4.59
C LEU A 101 5.18 9.68 4.02
N ALA A 102 5.54 10.65 4.86
CA ALA A 102 5.97 11.98 4.41
C ALA A 102 7.35 11.96 3.73
N GLU A 103 8.30 11.20 4.26
CA GLU A 103 9.68 11.06 3.72
C GLU A 103 9.71 10.42 2.33
N LEU A 104 8.92 9.36 2.12
CA LEU A 104 8.84 8.68 0.83
C LEU A 104 8.04 9.46 -0.23
N GLY A 105 7.56 10.64 0.15
CA GLY A 105 6.70 11.50 -0.62
C GLY A 105 5.24 11.03 -0.59
N PRO A 106 4.28 11.92 -0.91
CA PRO A 106 2.93 11.49 -1.18
C PRO A 106 2.95 10.37 -2.22
N LEU A 107 1.91 9.53 -2.25
CA LEU A 107 1.57 8.77 -3.44
C LEU A 107 1.23 9.76 -4.56
N GLY A 108 2.26 10.40 -5.13
CA GLY A 108 2.17 11.74 -5.71
C GLY A 108 1.04 11.82 -6.71
N GLU A 109 0.15 12.81 -6.58
CA GLU A 109 -0.96 13.14 -7.48
C GLU A 109 -1.95 12.00 -7.87
N ASN A 110 -1.71 10.75 -7.48
CA ASN A 110 -2.12 9.60 -8.30
C ASN A 110 -3.38 8.88 -7.88
N TYR A 111 -4.06 9.33 -6.84
CA TYR A 111 -5.21 8.58 -6.39
C TYR A 111 -6.36 9.48 -5.98
N GLY A 112 -6.15 10.78 -5.74
CA GLY A 112 -7.16 11.60 -5.05
C GLY A 112 -7.57 11.01 -3.68
N VAL A 113 -6.80 10.04 -3.18
CA VAL A 113 -7.04 9.29 -1.97
C VAL A 113 -6.23 9.92 -0.85
N ASN A 114 -6.90 10.28 0.23
CA ASN A 114 -6.26 10.75 1.44
C ASN A 114 -5.60 9.57 2.16
N CYS A 115 -4.28 9.42 1.98
CA CYS A 115 -3.51 8.38 2.66
C CYS A 115 -3.18 8.82 4.08
N GLN A 116 -3.68 8.08 5.07
CA GLN A 116 -3.37 8.32 6.47
C GLN A 116 -2.98 7.01 7.13
N CYS A 117 -1.95 7.05 7.97
CA CYS A 117 -1.59 5.90 8.77
C CYS A 117 -2.67 5.61 9.81
N LYS A 118 -3.08 4.35 9.88
CA LYS A 118 -3.96 3.82 10.92
C LYS A 118 -3.29 2.64 11.59
N VAL A 119 -3.54 2.49 12.89
CA VAL A 119 -3.24 1.23 13.57
C VAL A 119 -4.17 0.18 13.00
N VAL A 120 -3.62 -0.97 12.63
CA VAL A 120 -4.39 -2.08 12.04
C VAL A 120 -4.32 -3.34 12.88
N ILE A 121 -3.24 -3.51 13.65
CA ILE A 121 -3.13 -4.57 14.65
C ILE A 121 -2.68 -3.94 15.97
N SER A 122 -3.37 -4.28 17.06
CA SER A 122 -2.96 -4.00 18.43
C SER A 122 -3.07 -5.31 19.21
N ASP A 123 -1.99 -5.72 19.87
CA ASP A 123 -1.92 -6.90 20.74
C ASP A 123 -2.58 -8.17 20.16
N ASP A 124 -2.11 -8.56 18.97
CA ASP A 124 -2.60 -9.71 18.19
C ASP A 124 -4.05 -9.62 17.69
N VAL A 125 -4.71 -8.46 17.83
CA VAL A 125 -6.08 -8.26 17.37
C VAL A 125 -6.11 -7.23 16.26
N TYR A 126 -6.83 -7.53 15.18
CA TYR A 126 -7.11 -6.53 14.16
C TYR A 126 -8.00 -5.44 14.73
N VAL A 127 -7.64 -4.17 14.58
CA VAL A 127 -8.48 -3.03 15.02
C VAL A 127 -9.18 -2.32 13.85
N VAL A 128 -9.05 -2.86 12.63
CA VAL A 128 -9.80 -2.45 11.45
C VAL A 128 -10.39 -3.67 10.75
N PRO A 129 -11.44 -3.51 9.92
CA PRO A 129 -12.00 -4.63 9.15
C PRO A 129 -10.93 -5.28 8.25
N ARG A 130 -10.81 -6.61 8.31
CA ARG A 130 -9.76 -7.37 7.61
C ARG A 130 -9.82 -7.22 6.09
N ASP A 131 -11.01 -7.04 5.54
CA ASP A 131 -11.27 -6.81 4.11
C ASP A 131 -10.79 -5.44 3.60
N THR A 132 -10.55 -4.49 4.51
CA THR A 132 -10.00 -3.17 4.17
C THR A 132 -8.47 -3.16 4.08
N LEU A 133 -7.82 -4.21 4.59
CA LEU A 133 -6.37 -4.33 4.63
C LEU A 133 -5.79 -4.62 3.25
N PRO A 134 -4.53 -4.24 3.02
CA PRO A 134 -3.84 -4.63 1.81
C PRO A 134 -3.56 -6.13 1.79
N ASP A 135 -3.64 -6.71 0.60
CA ASP A 135 -3.17 -8.05 0.31
C ASP A 135 -1.92 -7.99 -0.60
N ASP A 136 -1.41 -9.15 -0.97
CA ASP A 136 -0.30 -9.32 -1.90
C ASP A 136 -0.70 -9.05 -3.37
N SER A 137 -2.00 -8.96 -3.65
CA SER A 137 -2.56 -8.81 -4.99
C SER A 137 -2.69 -7.35 -5.44
N TYR A 138 -2.38 -6.36 -4.60
CA TYR A 138 -2.54 -4.93 -4.93
C TYR A 138 -1.28 -4.10 -4.71
N GLY A 139 -0.99 -3.10 -5.56
CA GLY A 139 0.10 -2.16 -5.29
C GLY A 139 0.08 -0.90 -6.13
N PRO A 140 0.67 0.21 -5.65
CA PRO A 140 0.82 1.41 -6.46
C PRO A 140 1.67 1.10 -7.69
N THR A 141 1.30 1.63 -8.86
CA THR A 141 2.03 1.45 -10.10
C THR A 141 2.31 2.76 -10.81
N SER A 142 3.46 2.83 -11.46
CA SER A 142 3.85 3.89 -12.39
C SER A 142 4.39 3.26 -13.67
N ILE A 143 3.87 3.70 -14.81
CA ILE A 143 4.32 3.33 -16.15
C ILE A 143 4.89 4.58 -16.80
N PHE A 144 6.16 4.52 -17.13
CA PHE A 144 6.88 5.52 -17.90
C PHE A 144 7.04 4.99 -19.32
N TYR A 145 6.65 5.77 -20.31
CA TYR A 145 6.76 5.36 -21.70
C TYR A 145 6.97 6.57 -22.61
N ARG A 146 7.44 6.33 -23.83
CA ARG A 146 7.38 7.34 -24.89
C ARG A 146 6.12 7.14 -25.73
N ASP A 147 5.37 8.22 -25.91
CA ASP A 147 4.20 8.22 -26.79
C ASP A 147 4.61 8.09 -28.27
N ASP A 148 3.63 8.03 -29.16
CA ASP A 148 3.81 7.94 -30.61
C ASP A 148 4.62 9.08 -31.23
N ARG A 149 4.73 10.21 -30.53
CA ARG A 149 5.48 11.40 -30.94
C ARG A 149 6.87 11.45 -30.29
N GLY A 150 7.22 10.45 -29.48
CA GLY A 150 8.48 10.36 -28.76
C GLY A 150 8.51 11.14 -27.44
N ASN A 151 7.40 11.76 -27.02
CA ASN A 151 7.34 12.48 -25.75
C ASN A 151 7.31 11.51 -24.58
N VAL A 152 8.00 11.86 -23.49
CA VAL A 152 7.90 11.11 -22.25
C VAL A 152 6.52 11.33 -21.65
N ALA A 153 5.79 10.23 -21.48
CA ALA A 153 4.48 10.19 -20.86
C ALA A 153 4.54 9.28 -19.62
N ARG A 154 3.61 9.53 -18.71
CA ARG A 154 3.51 8.83 -17.45
C ARG A 154 2.07 8.46 -17.17
N LEU A 155 1.84 7.19 -16.89
CA LEU A 155 0.59 6.68 -16.36
C LEU A 155 0.82 6.22 -14.94
N ASN A 156 -0.09 6.54 -14.05
CA ASN A 156 -0.06 6.07 -12.69
C ASN A 156 -1.40 5.48 -12.30
N GLY A 157 -1.39 4.54 -11.36
CA GLY A 157 -2.59 3.81 -11.00
C GLY A 157 -2.31 2.71 -9.98
N VAL A 158 -3.29 1.84 -9.76
CA VAL A 158 -3.14 0.66 -8.90
C VAL A 158 -3.04 -0.57 -9.78
N ALA A 159 -2.00 -1.38 -9.56
CA ALA A 159 -1.90 -2.69 -10.17
C ALA A 159 -2.62 -3.72 -9.29
N ARG A 160 -3.41 -4.58 -9.94
CA ARG A 160 -4.04 -5.75 -9.33
C ARG A 160 -3.52 -7.01 -10.00
N TYR A 161 -3.12 -8.02 -9.23
CA TYR A 161 -2.65 -9.31 -9.71
C TYR A 161 -3.70 -10.39 -9.49
N GLY A 162 -3.74 -11.36 -10.41
CA GLY A 162 -4.55 -12.56 -10.22
C GLY A 162 -3.93 -13.60 -9.28
N ALA A 163 -2.63 -13.47 -8.98
CA ALA A 163 -1.85 -14.45 -8.22
C ALA A 163 -0.53 -13.85 -7.69
N LEU A 164 0.25 -14.66 -6.95
CA LEU A 164 1.55 -14.27 -6.41
C LEU A 164 2.67 -14.39 -7.46
N ILE A 165 3.29 -13.25 -7.80
CA ILE A 165 4.44 -13.19 -8.71
C ILE A 165 5.64 -13.93 -8.09
N GLY A 166 6.30 -14.77 -8.90
CA GLY A 166 7.40 -15.63 -8.45
C GLY A 166 6.98 -17.00 -7.94
N ARG A 167 5.67 -17.24 -7.68
CA ARG A 167 5.13 -18.57 -7.33
C ARG A 167 4.44 -19.23 -8.51
N ASP A 168 3.48 -18.53 -9.10
CA ASP A 168 2.66 -19.07 -10.18
C ASP A 168 3.34 -18.81 -11.54
N ARG A 169 3.39 -19.82 -12.43
CA ARG A 169 4.16 -19.76 -13.70
C ARG A 169 3.87 -18.50 -14.53
N SER A 170 2.61 -18.09 -14.53
CA SER A 170 2.12 -16.91 -15.24
C SER A 170 1.11 -16.19 -14.34
N VAL A 171 1.25 -14.88 -14.21
CA VAL A 171 0.40 -14.03 -13.37
C VAL A 171 -0.16 -12.90 -14.23
N THR A 172 -1.47 -12.88 -14.40
CA THR A 172 -2.16 -11.76 -15.04
C THR A 172 -2.24 -10.56 -14.10
N PHE A 173 -2.17 -9.37 -14.66
CA PHE A 173 -2.40 -8.14 -13.90
C PHE A 173 -3.27 -7.15 -14.67
N SER A 174 -3.94 -6.28 -13.95
CA SER A 174 -4.62 -5.10 -14.48
C SER A 174 -4.12 -3.83 -13.79
N VAL A 175 -4.24 -2.70 -14.47
CA VAL A 175 -3.94 -1.38 -13.91
C VAL A 175 -5.18 -0.51 -13.99
N GLU A 176 -5.62 -0.02 -12.85
CA GLU A 176 -6.69 0.97 -12.72
C GLU A 176 -6.09 2.36 -12.53
N ASN A 177 -6.57 3.36 -13.27
CA ASN A 177 -6.12 4.74 -13.10
C ASN A 177 -6.75 5.40 -11.86
N VAL A 178 -6.46 6.69 -11.67
CA VAL A 178 -6.95 7.49 -10.54
C VAL A 178 -8.48 7.63 -10.47
N ARG A 179 -9.19 7.30 -11.57
CA ARG A 179 -10.65 7.33 -11.70
C ARG A 179 -11.27 5.93 -11.54
N ASN A 180 -10.49 4.93 -11.13
CA ASN A 180 -10.88 3.52 -11.08
C ASN A 180 -11.27 2.94 -12.45
N GLU A 181 -10.75 3.51 -13.53
CA GLU A 181 -10.93 2.95 -14.88
C GLU A 181 -9.76 2.01 -15.17
N GLN A 182 -10.05 0.77 -15.58
CA GLN A 182 -9.02 -0.13 -16.04
C GLN A 182 -8.40 0.43 -17.33
N VAL A 183 -7.13 0.81 -17.26
CA VAL A 183 -6.38 1.42 -18.36
C VAL A 183 -5.39 0.45 -19.00
N CYS A 184 -4.93 -0.55 -18.26
CA CYS A 184 -4.03 -1.57 -18.79
C CYS A 184 -4.37 -2.97 -18.25
N ASP A 185 -3.94 -3.96 -19.00
CA ASP A 185 -3.86 -5.37 -18.63
C ASP A 185 -2.54 -5.95 -19.11
N GLY A 186 -2.12 -7.07 -18.52
CA GLY A 186 -0.85 -7.68 -18.88
C GLY A 186 -0.60 -9.01 -18.18
N THR A 187 0.60 -9.54 -18.41
CA THR A 187 1.03 -10.82 -17.85
C THR A 187 2.51 -10.76 -17.46
N PHE A 188 2.82 -11.29 -16.28
CA PHE A 188 4.18 -11.66 -15.87
C PHE A 188 4.36 -13.16 -16.05
N THR A 189 5.39 -13.58 -16.76
CA THR A 189 5.78 -14.99 -16.91
C THR A 189 7.10 -15.21 -16.19
N ASN A 190 7.08 -16.03 -15.13
CA ASN A 190 8.27 -16.25 -14.32
C ASN A 190 9.29 -17.10 -15.10
N GLU A 191 10.54 -16.64 -15.16
CA GLU A 191 11.69 -17.44 -15.61
C GLU A 191 12.56 -17.87 -14.41
N GLY A 192 12.42 -17.18 -13.28
CA GLY A 192 12.98 -17.54 -11.98
C GLY A 192 12.19 -16.92 -10.83
N PRO A 193 12.62 -17.09 -9.56
CA PRO A 193 11.90 -16.59 -8.39
C PRO A 193 11.72 -15.07 -8.36
N ASN A 194 12.67 -14.33 -8.94
CA ASN A 194 12.72 -12.87 -8.87
C ASN A 194 12.79 -12.21 -10.26
N ASN A 195 12.61 -12.94 -11.35
CA ASN A 195 12.69 -12.39 -12.69
C ASN A 195 11.87 -13.18 -13.71
N GLY A 196 11.65 -12.56 -14.85
CA GLY A 196 11.05 -13.21 -15.99
C GLY A 196 10.67 -12.23 -17.08
N LYS A 197 9.63 -12.57 -17.84
CA LYS A 197 9.10 -11.74 -18.93
C LYS A 197 7.83 -11.04 -18.52
N PHE A 198 7.57 -9.89 -19.12
CA PHE A 198 6.28 -9.22 -19.00
C PHE A 198 5.74 -8.81 -20.36
N SER A 199 4.42 -8.74 -20.44
CA SER A 199 3.68 -8.07 -21.51
C SER A 199 2.64 -7.16 -20.90
N LEU A 200 2.33 -6.07 -21.60
CA LEU A 200 1.27 -5.15 -21.21
C LEU A 200 0.55 -4.62 -22.46
N SER A 201 -0.73 -4.34 -22.31
CA SER A 201 -1.60 -3.67 -23.26
C SER A 201 -2.37 -2.59 -22.50
N CYS A 202 -2.40 -1.37 -23.01
CA CYS A 202 -3.13 -0.24 -22.43
C CYS A 202 -4.04 0.41 -23.46
N PHE A 203 -5.08 1.09 -22.96
CA PHE A 203 -6.02 1.89 -23.74
C PHE A 203 -6.65 1.11 -24.91
N GLY A 204 -7.00 -0.16 -24.67
CA GLY A 204 -7.57 -1.05 -25.69
C GLY A 204 -6.56 -1.45 -26.78
N GLY A 205 -5.28 -1.59 -26.44
CA GLY A 205 -4.23 -2.02 -27.35
C GLY A 205 -3.51 -0.91 -28.12
N LYS A 206 -3.89 0.36 -27.91
CA LYS A 206 -3.22 1.52 -28.54
C LYS A 206 -1.77 1.68 -28.07
N PHE A 207 -1.49 1.25 -26.85
CA PHE A 207 -0.14 1.20 -26.31
C PHE A 207 0.10 -0.21 -25.80
N SER A 208 1.14 -0.88 -26.30
CA SER A 208 1.50 -2.21 -25.85
C SER A 208 3.00 -2.38 -25.88
N GLY A 209 3.50 -3.30 -25.06
CA GLY A 209 4.90 -3.64 -25.08
C GLY A 209 5.21 -4.86 -24.23
N ASN A 210 6.46 -5.30 -24.34
CA ASN A 210 6.96 -6.46 -23.64
C ASN A 210 8.44 -6.27 -23.29
N GLY A 211 8.94 -7.14 -22.41
CA GLY A 211 10.34 -7.15 -22.02
C GLY A 211 10.58 -8.08 -20.85
N SER A 212 11.50 -7.70 -19.98
CA SER A 212 11.80 -8.44 -18.75
C SER A 212 11.35 -7.68 -17.52
N TYR A 213 11.13 -8.41 -16.43
CA TYR A 213 10.96 -7.82 -15.12
C TYR A 213 11.92 -8.43 -14.11
N GLU A 214 12.16 -7.65 -13.05
CA GLU A 214 12.88 -8.06 -11.86
C GLU A 214 12.09 -7.66 -10.61
N ARG A 215 12.14 -8.50 -9.57
CA ARG A 215 11.67 -8.18 -8.24
C ARG A 215 12.86 -7.71 -7.40
N LYS A 216 12.78 -6.50 -6.87
CA LYS A 216 13.72 -5.95 -5.90
C LYS A 216 13.21 -6.19 -4.50
N MET A 217 14.07 -6.73 -3.64
CA MET A 217 13.77 -6.87 -2.21
C MET A 217 14.40 -5.73 -1.43
N GLY A 218 13.62 -5.11 -0.56
CA GLY A 218 14.08 -4.01 0.30
C GLY A 218 14.30 -2.66 -0.41
N ALA A 219 14.27 -1.60 0.41
CA ALA A 219 14.51 -0.18 0.11
C ALA A 219 13.65 0.48 -1.00
N PRO A 220 12.64 1.29 -0.63
CA PRO A 220 12.03 1.41 0.69
C PRO A 220 11.16 0.20 1.04
N ASN A 221 10.70 -0.56 0.04
CA ASN A 221 9.89 -1.77 0.15
C ASN A 221 10.13 -2.67 -1.06
N ASP A 222 9.69 -3.92 -0.97
CA ASP A 222 9.67 -4.83 -2.11
C ASP A 222 8.86 -4.26 -3.27
N HIS A 223 9.43 -4.33 -4.47
CA HIS A 223 8.79 -3.79 -5.67
C HIS A 223 9.24 -4.55 -6.92
N ILE A 224 8.48 -4.38 -8.00
CA ILE A 224 8.76 -4.96 -9.32
C ILE A 224 9.14 -3.84 -10.26
N ILE A 225 10.15 -4.09 -11.09
CA ILE A 225 10.58 -3.22 -12.18
C ILE A 225 10.53 -4.04 -13.45
N ALA A 226 9.70 -3.63 -14.39
CA ALA A 226 9.64 -4.20 -15.72
C ALA A 226 10.18 -3.21 -16.75
N ARG A 227 11.09 -3.65 -17.60
CA ARG A 227 11.73 -2.84 -18.63
C ARG A 227 11.56 -3.51 -19.98
N GLY A 228 11.04 -2.75 -20.93
CA GLY A 228 10.65 -3.29 -22.21
C GLY A 228 10.57 -2.22 -23.27
N GLN A 229 10.01 -2.63 -24.40
CA GLN A 229 9.80 -1.75 -25.54
C GLN A 229 8.43 -2.00 -26.17
N THR A 230 7.91 -0.96 -26.83
CA THR A 230 6.78 -1.09 -27.76
C THR A 230 7.21 -1.82 -29.03
N SER A 231 6.26 -2.18 -29.89
CA SER A 231 6.55 -2.73 -31.23
C SER A 231 7.42 -1.82 -32.11
N ARG A 232 7.48 -0.51 -31.81
CA ARG A 232 8.33 0.48 -32.50
C ARG A 232 9.69 0.68 -31.82
N GLY A 233 10.04 -0.13 -30.82
CA GLY A 233 11.31 -0.01 -30.09
C GLY A 233 11.36 1.13 -29.06
N LEU A 234 10.25 1.84 -28.83
CA LEU A 234 10.20 2.92 -27.82
C LEU A 234 10.23 2.32 -26.40
N PRO A 235 11.03 2.88 -25.47
CA PRO A 235 11.22 2.32 -24.14
C PRO A 235 9.96 2.41 -23.27
N ILE A 236 9.80 1.40 -22.41
CA ILE A 236 8.76 1.30 -21.40
C ILE A 236 9.40 0.86 -20.08
N VAL A 237 9.03 1.53 -19.00
CA VAL A 237 9.36 1.12 -17.63
C VAL A 237 8.08 1.07 -16.80
N LEU A 238 7.77 -0.09 -16.25
CA LEU A 238 6.67 -0.32 -15.31
C LEU A 238 7.27 -0.56 -13.93
N VAL A 239 6.81 0.17 -12.93
CA VAL A 239 7.22 0.02 -11.53
C VAL A 239 5.98 -0.27 -10.70
N ILE A 240 5.97 -1.37 -9.95
CA ILE A 240 4.87 -1.71 -9.06
C ILE A 240 5.39 -1.91 -7.63
N GLY A 241 4.72 -1.31 -6.65
CA GLY A 241 5.06 -1.40 -5.22
C GLY A 241 5.76 -0.15 -4.66
N LEU A 242 6.11 0.82 -5.52
CA LEU A 242 6.67 2.10 -5.08
C LEU A 242 5.68 3.26 -5.23
N PRO A 243 5.71 4.24 -4.32
CA PRO A 243 5.10 5.54 -4.54
C PRO A 243 5.62 6.15 -5.83
N SER A 244 4.75 6.92 -6.45
CA SER A 244 4.95 7.35 -7.81
C SER A 244 6.11 8.33 -7.94
N GLN A 245 6.27 9.26 -6.99
CA GLN A 245 7.36 10.22 -6.97
C GLN A 245 8.71 9.51 -6.84
N LEU A 246 8.76 8.49 -5.99
CA LEU A 246 9.94 7.66 -5.84
C LEU A 246 10.21 6.81 -7.09
N ALA A 247 9.19 6.16 -7.65
CA ALA A 247 9.31 5.41 -8.89
C ALA A 247 9.85 6.30 -10.04
N ALA A 248 9.37 7.55 -10.13
CA ALA A 248 9.83 8.50 -11.12
C ALA A 248 11.30 8.91 -10.89
N GLY A 249 11.66 9.25 -9.64
CA GLY A 249 13.02 9.65 -9.29
C GLY A 249 14.06 8.53 -9.44
N THR A 250 13.66 7.26 -9.25
CA THR A 250 14.57 6.11 -9.31
C THR A 250 14.61 5.45 -10.69
N TYR A 251 13.47 5.36 -11.39
CA TYR A 251 13.33 4.53 -12.59
C TYR A 251 12.74 5.24 -13.81
N GLY A 252 12.27 6.49 -13.67
CA GLY A 252 11.58 7.22 -14.73
C GLY A 252 12.48 7.77 -15.86
N GLY A 253 13.81 7.62 -15.78
CA GLY A 253 14.73 8.08 -16.82
C GLY A 253 14.69 7.18 -18.05
N ILE A 254 13.93 7.58 -19.08
CA ILE A 254 13.78 6.91 -20.40
C ILE A 254 13.74 7.91 -21.56
#